data_AF-A0A850F4Z2-F1
#
_entry.id   AF-A0A850F4Z2-F1
#
_cell.length_a   1.000
_cell.length_b   1.000
_cell.length_c   1.000
_cell.angle_alpha   90.00
_cell.angle_beta   90.00
_cell.angle_gamma   90.00
#
_symmetry.space_group_name_H-M   'P 1'
#
loop_
_entity.id
_entity.type
_entity.pdbx_description
1 polymer ?
#
loop_
_entity_poly.entity_id
_entity_poly.type
_entity_poly.pdbx_seq_one_letter_code
_entity_poly.pdbx_strand_id
1 'polypeptide(L)'
;MDHIMLIGVDDESYDVRLPGLHFICLSPDRLQQQADSLCGFISASTAEAEQIAAQIPWLPAVAQTAVGEHFCRRVLALSELNQLQAAGTGSGALTAFHRRYKLLLLAHSQPLYREIGPFVAGFSRWRDPQAFFVEYRKRLMALLAQPASRGDHTNALMHMQGYFRGKLDATQRQALTQQILDYREGRRSLAEPVALIQQYLALSPDEYLAQQRYLQPLPPALAQLSGGRP
;
A
#
# COMPACT_ATOMS: atom_id res chain seq x y z
N MET A 1 10.08 -16.52 7.33
CA MET A 1 8.73 -16.09 7.74
C MET A 1 8.77 -14.59 7.79
N ASP A 2 8.05 -13.91 6.90
CA ASP A 2 8.05 -12.46 6.80
C ASP A 2 7.08 -11.89 7.84
N HIS A 3 7.63 -11.55 9.01
CA HIS A 3 6.86 -10.92 10.07
C HIS A 3 6.80 -9.40 9.82
N ILE A 4 5.60 -8.81 9.93
CA ILE A 4 5.42 -7.36 9.88
C ILE A 4 5.51 -6.83 11.31
N MET A 5 6.47 -5.94 11.58
CA MET A 5 6.64 -5.33 12.90
C MET A 5 5.77 -4.09 13.04
N LEU A 6 4.83 -4.13 13.98
CA LEU A 6 3.96 -3.03 14.38
C LEU A 6 4.31 -2.60 15.79
N ILE A 7 4.05 -1.33 16.09
CA ILE A 7 4.25 -0.78 17.43
C ILE A 7 2.89 -0.58 18.07
N GLY A 8 2.69 -1.15 19.25
CA GLY A 8 1.53 -0.93 20.10
C GLY A 8 1.85 0.06 21.23
N VAL A 9 0.82 0.71 21.76
CA VAL A 9 0.90 1.50 22.99
C VAL A 9 -0.10 0.92 23.97
N ASP A 10 0.42 0.31 25.04
CA ASP A 10 -0.30 -0.14 26.24
C ASP A 10 0.62 0.04 27.46
N ASP A 11 0.06 0.18 28.67
CA ASP A 11 0.82 0.38 29.93
C ASP A 11 1.68 -0.83 30.34
N GLU A 12 1.46 -2.00 29.72
CA GLU A 12 2.29 -3.19 29.88
C GLU A 12 2.91 -3.60 28.55
N SER A 13 4.23 -3.71 28.51
CA SER A 13 4.95 -4.16 27.32
C SER A 13 4.74 -5.65 27.11
N TYR A 14 3.90 -6.02 26.15
CA TYR A 14 3.76 -7.41 25.68
C TYR A 14 4.10 -7.53 24.20
N ASP A 15 4.76 -8.64 23.85
CA ASP A 15 4.96 -9.10 22.48
C ASP A 15 3.70 -9.89 22.08
N VAL A 16 2.71 -9.21 21.48
CA VAL A 16 1.55 -9.93 20.89
C VAL A 16 1.96 -10.41 19.51
N ARG A 17 1.86 -11.73 19.31
CA ARG A 17 2.11 -12.38 18.03
C ARG A 17 0.80 -12.82 17.41
N LEU A 18 0.35 -12.10 16.39
CA LEU A 18 -0.61 -12.66 15.46
C LEU A 18 0.18 -13.36 14.34
N PRO A 19 -0.32 -14.46 13.74
CA PRO A 19 0.38 -15.09 12.63
C PRO A 19 0.69 -14.07 11.51
N GLY A 20 1.97 -13.73 11.31
CA GLY A 20 2.41 -12.73 10.32
C GLY A 20 2.55 -11.28 10.83
N LEU A 21 2.08 -10.95 12.04
CA LEU A 21 2.34 -9.65 12.69
C LEU A 21 3.11 -9.84 14.00
N HIS A 22 4.03 -8.93 14.26
CA HIS A 22 4.79 -8.86 15.50
C HIS A 22 4.55 -7.49 16.13
N PHE A 23 3.88 -7.44 17.28
CA PHE A 23 3.67 -6.20 18.01
C PHE A 23 4.76 -6.00 19.04
N ILE A 24 5.35 -4.80 19.05
CA ILE A 24 6.31 -4.39 20.07
C ILE A 24 5.85 -3.10 20.74
N CYS A 25 6.04 -2.98 22.05
CA CYS A 25 5.87 -1.73 22.76
C CYS A 25 7.25 -1.10 22.94
N LEU A 26 7.43 0.15 22.49
CA LEU A 26 8.67 0.90 22.62
C LEU A 26 8.44 2.17 23.42
N SER A 27 9.43 2.55 24.25
CA SER A 27 9.46 3.90 24.81
C SER A 27 9.67 4.93 23.68
N PRO A 28 9.23 6.20 23.85
CA PRO A 28 9.44 7.25 22.86
C PRO A 28 10.89 7.38 22.38
N ASP A 29 11.86 7.28 23.29
CA ASP A 29 13.29 7.35 22.93
C ASP A 29 13.77 6.17 22.06
N ARG A 30 13.21 4.97 22.27
CA ARG A 30 13.56 3.78 21.49
C ARG A 30 12.88 3.74 20.13
N LEU A 31 11.71 4.38 20.00
CA LEU A 31 11.00 4.49 18.74
C LEU A 31 11.92 5.08 17.66
N GLN A 32 12.63 6.17 17.97
CA GLN A 32 13.48 6.85 17.00
C GLN A 32 14.72 6.04 16.62
N GLN A 33 15.23 5.20 17.54
CA GLN A 33 16.40 4.35 17.31
C GLN A 33 16.08 3.09 16.50
N GLN A 34 14.83 2.61 16.57
CA GLN A 34 14.42 1.38 15.88
C GLN A 34 13.45 1.62 14.72
N ALA A 35 13.12 2.88 14.44
CA ALA A 35 12.11 3.26 13.45
C ALA A 35 12.26 2.49 12.14
N ASP A 36 13.48 2.37 11.59
CA ASP A 36 13.71 1.81 10.27
C ASP A 36 13.24 0.37 10.08
N SER A 37 13.11 -0.42 11.15
CA SER A 37 12.61 -1.79 11.08
C SER A 37 11.08 -1.87 11.18
N LEU A 38 10.43 -0.79 11.61
CA LEU A 38 9.01 -0.72 11.94
C LEU A 38 8.17 -0.44 10.68
N CYS A 39 7.00 -1.07 10.63
CA CYS A 39 6.10 -1.00 9.48
C CYS A 39 4.81 -0.22 9.78
N GLY A 40 4.51 0.02 11.06
CA GLY A 40 3.38 0.84 11.48
C GLY A 40 3.33 1.04 12.99
N PHE A 41 2.52 2.02 13.40
CA PHE A 41 2.30 2.40 14.79
C PHE A 41 0.79 2.49 15.04
N ILE A 42 0.35 1.86 16.13
CA ILE A 42 -1.04 1.85 16.58
C ILE A 42 -1.05 2.32 18.02
N SER A 43 -1.77 3.41 18.28
CA SER A 43 -1.92 3.98 19.62
C SER A 43 -3.38 3.97 20.09
N ALA A 44 -3.60 3.96 21.40
CA ALA A 44 -4.91 4.20 21.98
C ALA A 44 -5.44 5.64 21.72
N SER A 45 -4.57 6.59 21.37
CA SER A 45 -4.87 8.02 21.19
C SER A 45 -4.60 8.51 19.77
N THR A 46 -5.58 9.22 19.19
CA THR A 46 -5.40 9.92 17.91
C THR A 46 -4.30 10.97 17.97
N ALA A 47 -4.20 11.73 19.07
CA ALA A 47 -3.21 12.78 19.22
C ALA A 47 -1.77 12.23 19.21
N GLU A 48 -1.56 11.06 19.84
CA GLU A 48 -0.26 10.40 19.82
C GLU A 48 0.08 9.86 18.43
N ALA A 49 -0.89 9.24 17.74
CA ALA A 49 -0.69 8.79 16.36
C ALA A 49 -0.32 9.95 15.42
N GLU A 50 -0.96 11.11 15.57
CA GLU A 50 -0.62 12.33 14.81
C GLU A 50 0.78 12.86 15.16
N GLN A 51 1.15 12.85 16.43
CA GLN A 51 2.49 13.23 16.88
C GLN A 51 3.57 12.32 16.26
N ILE A 52 3.35 11.00 16.27
CA ILE A 52 4.28 10.06 15.63
C ILE A 52 4.34 10.30 14.11
N ALA A 53 3.20 10.53 13.45
CA ALA A 53 3.18 10.86 12.03
C ALA A 53 3.96 12.15 11.72
N ALA A 54 3.97 13.14 12.61
CA ALA A 54 4.75 14.36 12.44
C ALA A 54 6.27 14.11 12.64
N GLN A 55 6.64 13.29 13.64
CA GLN A 55 8.04 13.00 13.96
C GLN A 55 8.69 12.02 12.97
N ILE A 56 7.93 11.04 12.48
CA ILE A 56 8.38 9.97 11.58
C ILE A 56 7.40 9.89 10.38
N PRO A 57 7.46 10.84 9.42
CA PRO A 57 6.43 10.99 8.38
C PRO A 57 6.25 9.79 7.43
N TRP A 58 7.24 8.91 7.35
CA TRP A 58 7.17 7.72 6.51
C TRP A 58 6.57 6.51 7.25
N LEU A 59 6.44 6.54 8.57
CA LEU A 59 5.83 5.46 9.35
C LEU A 59 4.31 5.64 9.38
N PRO A 60 3.50 4.66 8.94
CA PRO A 60 2.06 4.71 9.12
C PRO A 60 1.71 4.72 10.60
N ALA A 61 1.01 5.75 11.06
CA ALA A 61 0.53 5.86 12.44
C ALA A 61 -0.99 6.05 12.44
N VAL A 62 -1.69 5.35 13.34
CA VAL A 62 -3.15 5.43 13.45
C VAL A 62 -3.61 5.15 14.89
N ALA A 63 -4.77 5.66 15.28
CA ALA A 63 -5.43 5.22 16.51
C ALA A 63 -6.03 3.81 16.34
N GLN A 64 -6.09 3.01 17.41
CA GLN A 64 -6.69 1.67 17.41
C GLN A 64 -8.10 1.65 16.81
N THR A 65 -8.90 2.67 17.11
CA THR A 65 -10.28 2.82 16.62
C THR A 65 -10.39 3.19 15.14
N ALA A 66 -9.30 3.61 14.50
CA ALA A 66 -9.25 4.06 13.12
C ALA A 66 -8.41 3.14 12.22
N VAL A 67 -8.00 1.97 12.73
CA VAL A 67 -7.34 0.94 11.94
C VAL A 67 -8.28 0.48 10.83
N GLY A 68 -7.81 0.52 9.60
CA GLY A 68 -8.59 0.14 8.43
C GLY A 68 -7.71 -0.21 7.23
N GLU A 69 -8.34 -0.56 6.12
CA GLU A 69 -7.64 -1.06 4.93
C GLU A 69 -6.56 -0.11 4.41
N HIS A 70 -6.81 1.21 4.44
CA HIS A 70 -5.83 2.22 4.01
C HIS A 70 -4.55 2.17 4.84
N PHE A 71 -4.68 2.12 6.17
CA PHE A 71 -3.53 1.94 7.08
C PHE A 71 -2.81 0.62 6.79
N CYS A 72 -3.54 -0.49 6.71
CA CYS A 72 -2.96 -1.81 6.47
C CYS A 72 -2.22 -1.89 5.12
N ARG A 73 -2.72 -1.24 4.07
CA ARG A 73 -2.02 -1.16 2.77
C ARG A 73 -0.72 -0.37 2.85
N ARG A 74 -0.68 0.71 3.64
CA ARG A 74 0.55 1.48 3.89
C ARG A 74 1.57 0.64 4.66
N VAL A 75 1.14 -0.05 5.72
CA VAL A 75 1.99 -0.97 6.50
C VAL A 75 2.60 -2.05 5.60
N LEU A 76 1.79 -2.66 4.75
CA LEU A 76 2.24 -3.70 3.82
C LEU A 76 3.26 -3.17 2.81
N ALA A 77 3.01 -1.99 2.24
CA ALA A 77 3.95 -1.34 1.32
C ALA A 77 5.30 -1.07 1.98
N LEU A 78 5.30 -0.57 3.22
CA LEU A 78 6.52 -0.33 3.97
C LEU A 78 7.24 -1.63 4.32
N SER A 79 6.51 -2.67 4.74
CA SER A 79 7.09 -3.99 5.03
C SER A 79 7.76 -4.60 3.81
N GLU A 80 7.09 -4.65 2.67
CA GLU A 80 7.66 -5.18 1.43
C GLU A 80 8.88 -4.36 0.97
N LEU A 81 8.84 -3.04 1.19
CA LEU A 81 9.96 -2.16 0.87
C LEU A 81 11.16 -2.42 1.81
N ASN A 82 10.94 -2.59 3.11
CA ASN A 82 11.99 -2.90 4.09
C ASN A 82 12.63 -4.28 3.81
N GLN A 83 11.83 -5.29 3.43
CA GLN A 83 12.34 -6.61 3.02
C GLN A 83 13.24 -6.50 1.78
N LEU A 84 12.83 -5.69 0.81
CA LEU A 84 13.64 -5.38 -0.37
C LEU A 84 14.97 -4.73 0.01
N GLN A 85 14.99 -3.85 1.00
CA GLN A 85 16.23 -3.24 1.50
C GLN A 85 17.15 -4.27 2.18
N ALA A 86 16.58 -5.08 3.07
CA ALA A 86 17.31 -6.08 3.83
C ALA A 86 17.95 -7.16 2.94
N ALA A 87 17.32 -7.48 1.82
CA ALA A 87 17.87 -8.38 0.80
C ALA A 87 19.04 -7.77 -0.01
N GLY A 88 19.44 -6.51 0.25
CA GLY A 88 20.55 -5.84 -0.43
C GLY A 88 20.26 -5.52 -1.89
N THR A 89 18.98 -5.34 -2.24
CA THR A 89 18.55 -5.41 -3.63
C THR A 89 18.86 -4.15 -4.45
N GLY A 90 19.35 -4.34 -5.68
CA GLY A 90 19.71 -3.26 -6.59
C GLY A 90 18.53 -2.60 -7.33
N SER A 91 18.85 -1.66 -8.22
CA SER A 91 17.91 -0.82 -8.99
C SER A 91 16.75 -1.59 -9.67
N GLY A 92 17.03 -2.78 -10.21
CA GLY A 92 16.05 -3.59 -10.93
C GLY A 92 14.91 -4.07 -10.02
N ALA A 93 15.23 -4.48 -8.80
CA ALA A 93 14.21 -4.99 -7.88
C ALA A 93 13.37 -3.87 -7.28
N LEU A 94 13.97 -2.70 -7.03
CA LEU A 94 13.21 -1.49 -6.69
C LEU A 94 12.26 -1.07 -7.82
N THR A 95 12.73 -1.13 -9.07
CA THR A 95 11.89 -0.84 -10.24
C THR A 95 10.73 -1.83 -10.33
N ALA A 96 10.97 -3.12 -10.08
CA ALA A 96 9.93 -4.15 -10.03
C ALA A 96 8.92 -3.90 -8.90
N PHE A 97 9.39 -3.54 -7.69
CA PHE A 97 8.55 -3.12 -6.59
C PHE A 97 7.67 -1.93 -7.00
N HIS A 98 8.27 -0.86 -7.53
CA HIS A 98 7.55 0.33 -7.95
C HIS A 98 6.49 0.01 -9.02
N ARG A 99 6.83 -0.87 -9.97
CA ARG A 99 5.94 -1.34 -11.03
C ARG A 99 4.74 -2.13 -10.48
N ARG A 100 4.93 -2.98 -9.46
CA ARG A 100 3.86 -3.74 -8.78
C ARG A 100 2.88 -2.84 -8.02
N TYR A 101 3.33 -1.68 -7.56
CA TYR A 101 2.51 -0.73 -6.81
C TYR A 101 1.83 0.33 -7.69
N LYS A 102 2.20 0.46 -8.98
CA LYS A 102 1.74 1.53 -9.89
C LYS A 102 0.24 1.83 -9.78
N LEU A 103 -0.63 0.84 -9.91
CA LEU A 103 -2.07 1.09 -9.92
C LEU A 103 -2.62 1.49 -8.56
N LEU A 104 -2.02 1.00 -7.47
CA LEU A 104 -2.33 1.45 -6.11
C LEU A 104 -1.90 2.91 -5.92
N LEU A 105 -0.69 3.26 -6.34
CA LEU A 105 -0.20 4.64 -6.25
C LEU A 105 -1.07 5.61 -7.08
N LEU A 106 -1.48 5.21 -8.29
CA LEU A 106 -2.39 6.00 -9.11
C LEU A 106 -3.76 6.22 -8.47
N ALA A 107 -4.26 5.22 -7.72
CA ALA A 107 -5.51 5.35 -6.99
C ALA A 107 -5.40 6.28 -5.77
N HIS A 108 -4.19 6.55 -5.26
CA HIS A 108 -3.96 7.48 -4.16
C HIS A 108 -3.61 8.90 -4.64
N SER A 109 -2.79 9.03 -5.69
CA SER A 109 -2.47 10.32 -6.28
C SER A 109 -1.76 10.17 -7.63
N GLN A 110 -2.46 10.53 -8.72
CA GLN A 110 -1.83 10.59 -10.04
C GLN A 110 -0.71 11.64 -10.14
N PRO A 111 -0.84 12.87 -9.59
CA PRO A 111 0.24 13.85 -9.63
C PRO A 111 1.51 13.35 -8.95
N LEU A 112 1.43 12.88 -7.71
CA LEU A 112 2.61 12.38 -6.97
C LEU A 112 3.20 11.12 -7.64
N TYR A 113 2.36 10.28 -8.25
CA TYR A 113 2.86 9.14 -9.02
C TYR A 113 3.71 9.57 -10.22
N ARG A 114 3.34 10.66 -10.91
CA ARG A 114 4.12 11.20 -12.03
C ARG A 114 5.47 11.77 -11.57
N GLU A 115 5.55 12.27 -10.34
CA GLU A 115 6.78 12.82 -9.77
C GLU A 115 7.76 11.74 -9.29
N ILE A 116 7.25 10.64 -8.69
CA ILE A 116 8.10 9.59 -8.15
C ILE A 116 8.73 8.71 -9.26
N GLY A 117 8.10 8.60 -10.43
CA GLY A 117 8.62 7.81 -11.56
C GLY A 117 10.02 8.24 -12.04
N PRO A 118 10.23 9.54 -12.40
CA PRO A 118 11.55 10.08 -12.72
C PRO A 118 12.58 9.90 -11.60
N PHE A 119 12.15 9.98 -10.35
CA PHE A 119 13.02 9.73 -9.20
C PHE A 119 13.53 8.28 -9.20
N VAL A 120 12.66 7.28 -9.41
CA VAL A 120 13.06 5.86 -9.54
C VAL A 120 14.01 5.64 -10.70
N ALA A 121 13.74 6.25 -11.86
CA ALA A 121 14.63 6.17 -13.03
C ALA A 121 16.02 6.80 -12.79
N GLY A 122 16.12 7.71 -11.81
CA GLY A 122 17.36 8.37 -11.41
C GLY A 122 18.28 7.55 -10.51
N PHE A 123 17.92 6.31 -10.14
CA PHE A 123 18.67 5.48 -9.18
C PHE A 123 20.18 5.43 -9.49
N SER A 124 20.56 5.19 -10.75
CA SER A 124 21.96 5.04 -11.15
C SER A 124 22.83 6.28 -10.95
N ARG A 125 22.22 7.45 -10.70
CA ARG A 125 22.91 8.72 -10.45
C ARG A 125 23.30 8.90 -8.98
N TRP A 126 22.77 8.07 -8.09
CA TRP A 126 23.05 8.15 -6.66
C TRP A 126 24.33 7.39 -6.31
N ARG A 127 25.23 8.05 -5.58
CA ARG A 127 26.48 7.44 -5.10
C ARG A 127 26.23 6.48 -3.94
N ASP A 128 25.23 6.77 -3.12
CA ASP A 128 24.84 5.95 -1.98
C ASP A 128 23.43 5.37 -2.21
N PRO A 129 23.33 4.04 -2.45
CA PRO A 129 22.05 3.35 -2.57
C PRO A 129 21.16 3.48 -1.32
N GLN A 130 21.77 3.58 -0.13
CA GLN A 130 21.01 3.71 1.12
C GLN A 130 20.32 5.07 1.20
N ALA A 131 21.03 6.15 0.91
CA ALA A 131 20.44 7.48 0.81
C ALA A 131 19.31 7.54 -0.23
N PHE A 132 19.48 6.88 -1.39
CA PHE A 132 18.41 6.78 -2.38
C PHE A 132 17.16 6.13 -1.79
N PHE A 133 17.34 4.99 -1.11
CA PHE A 133 16.24 4.22 -0.54
C PHE A 133 15.47 5.01 0.52
N VAL A 134 16.17 5.73 1.40
CA VAL A 134 15.56 6.60 2.41
C VAL A 134 14.66 7.65 1.76
N GLU A 135 15.11 8.28 0.68
CA GLU A 135 14.32 9.27 -0.06
C GLU A 135 13.17 8.64 -0.86
N TYR A 136 13.36 7.45 -1.44
CA TYR A 136 12.28 6.69 -2.07
C TYR A 136 11.17 6.36 -1.07
N ARG A 137 11.53 5.86 0.12
CA ARG A 137 10.60 5.50 1.20
C ARG A 137 9.78 6.71 1.61
N LYS A 138 10.42 7.87 1.84
CA LYS A 138 9.70 9.12 2.17
C LYS A 138 8.66 9.47 1.11
N ARG A 139 9.04 9.47 -0.18
CA ARG A 139 8.14 9.80 -1.29
C ARG A 139 7.00 8.80 -1.45
N LEU A 140 7.30 7.51 -1.37
CA LEU A 140 6.31 6.43 -1.44
C LEU A 140 5.27 6.56 -0.34
N MET A 141 5.73 6.74 0.90
CA MET A 141 4.86 6.79 2.07
C MET A 141 4.06 8.09 2.15
N ALA A 142 4.62 9.21 1.69
CA ALA A 142 3.89 10.47 1.53
C ALA A 142 2.78 10.36 0.46
N LEU A 143 3.05 9.65 -0.65
CA LEU A 143 2.05 9.38 -1.69
C LEU A 143 0.93 8.48 -1.14
N LEU A 144 1.29 7.36 -0.52
CA LEU A 144 0.30 6.43 0.03
C LEU A 144 -0.46 6.99 1.24
N ALA A 145 0.04 8.04 1.89
CA ALA A 145 -0.70 8.75 2.93
C ALA A 145 -1.89 9.55 2.38
N GLN A 146 -1.90 9.88 1.08
CA GLN A 146 -3.05 10.55 0.45
C GLN A 146 -4.27 9.62 0.48
N PRO A 147 -5.44 10.09 0.94
CA PRO A 147 -6.66 9.29 0.84
C PRO A 147 -7.04 9.11 -0.62
N ALA A 148 -7.37 7.88 -1.02
CA ALA A 148 -7.84 7.60 -2.37
C ALA A 148 -9.27 8.11 -2.55
N SER A 149 -9.49 9.01 -3.51
CA SER A 149 -10.84 9.46 -3.85
C SER A 149 -11.55 8.46 -4.77
N ARG A 150 -12.90 8.53 -4.85
CA ARG A 150 -13.66 7.74 -5.85
C ARG A 150 -13.20 8.03 -7.27
N GLY A 151 -12.82 9.29 -7.53
CA GLY A 151 -12.28 9.72 -8.81
C GLY A 151 -10.96 9.03 -9.15
N ASP A 152 -10.02 8.97 -8.20
CA ASP A 152 -8.72 8.33 -8.40
C ASP A 152 -8.84 6.82 -8.58
N HIS A 153 -9.69 6.16 -7.77
CA HIS A 153 -10.03 4.76 -7.98
C HIS A 153 -10.66 4.52 -9.35
N THR A 154 -11.58 5.38 -9.80
CA THR A 154 -12.18 5.29 -11.15
C THR A 154 -11.10 5.36 -12.22
N ASN A 155 -10.15 6.30 -12.10
CA ASN A 155 -9.05 6.45 -13.05
C ASN A 155 -8.17 5.20 -13.08
N ALA A 156 -7.82 4.64 -11.91
CA ALA A 156 -7.05 3.41 -11.81
C ALA A 156 -7.79 2.20 -12.43
N LEU A 157 -9.08 2.05 -12.15
CA LEU A 157 -9.94 0.99 -12.70
C LEU A 157 -10.09 1.11 -14.23
N MET A 158 -10.27 2.32 -14.76
CA MET A 158 -10.29 2.55 -16.21
C MET A 158 -8.93 2.23 -16.86
N HIS A 159 -7.83 2.50 -16.15
CA HIS A 159 -6.49 2.09 -16.60
C HIS A 159 -6.35 0.56 -16.65
N MET A 160 -6.90 -0.16 -15.65
CA MET A 160 -6.95 -1.63 -15.64
C MET A 160 -7.80 -2.17 -16.79
N GLN A 161 -8.96 -1.57 -17.06
CA GLN A 161 -9.81 -1.95 -18.18
C GLN A 161 -9.05 -1.96 -19.52
N GLY A 162 -8.10 -1.03 -19.71
CA GLY A 162 -7.26 -0.96 -20.90
C GLY A 162 -6.42 -2.22 -21.17
N TYR A 163 -6.03 -2.99 -20.15
CA TYR A 163 -5.27 -4.24 -20.31
C TYR A 163 -6.09 -5.36 -20.96
N PHE A 164 -7.42 -5.20 -21.00
CA PHE A 164 -8.33 -6.14 -21.63
C PHE A 164 -8.74 -5.72 -23.05
N ARG A 165 -8.07 -4.72 -23.65
CA ARG A 165 -8.33 -4.33 -25.04
C ARG A 165 -8.13 -5.53 -25.97
N GLY A 166 -9.15 -5.86 -26.74
CA GLY A 166 -9.15 -7.03 -27.64
C GLY A 166 -9.33 -8.37 -26.95
N LYS A 167 -9.40 -8.41 -25.60
CA LYS A 167 -9.66 -9.60 -24.80
C LYS A 167 -11.13 -9.71 -24.35
N LEU A 168 -11.81 -8.57 -24.19
CA LEU A 168 -13.24 -8.50 -23.89
C LEU A 168 -14.07 -8.16 -25.12
N ASP A 169 -15.23 -8.79 -25.23
CA ASP A 169 -16.25 -8.40 -26.20
C ASP A 169 -16.89 -7.03 -25.83
N ALA A 170 -17.76 -6.53 -26.71
CA ALA A 170 -18.41 -5.24 -26.51
C ALA A 170 -19.30 -5.19 -25.25
N THR A 171 -20.02 -6.28 -24.98
CA THR A 171 -20.95 -6.42 -23.85
C THR A 171 -20.19 -6.45 -22.53
N GLN A 172 -19.15 -7.27 -22.43
CA GLN A 172 -18.26 -7.37 -21.26
C GLN A 172 -17.57 -6.04 -20.96
N ARG A 173 -17.03 -5.39 -22.00
CA ARG A 173 -16.40 -4.08 -21.86
C ARG A 173 -17.39 -3.04 -21.33
N GLN A 174 -18.60 -2.99 -21.89
CA GLN A 174 -19.64 -2.06 -21.46
C GLN A 174 -20.08 -2.35 -20.02
N ALA A 175 -20.25 -3.62 -19.65
CA ALA A 175 -20.58 -4.02 -18.29
C ALA A 175 -19.52 -3.54 -17.27
N LEU A 176 -18.23 -3.72 -17.58
CA LEU A 176 -17.15 -3.21 -16.74
C LEU A 176 -17.14 -1.68 -16.65
N THR A 177 -17.28 -0.98 -17.78
CA THR A 177 -17.38 0.49 -17.78
C THR A 177 -18.53 0.96 -16.90
N GLN A 178 -19.71 0.33 -17.00
CA GLN A 178 -20.87 0.72 -16.21
C GLN A 178 -20.64 0.50 -14.71
N GLN A 179 -20.05 -0.63 -14.30
CA GLN A 179 -19.74 -0.84 -12.88
C GLN A 179 -18.73 0.17 -12.34
N ILE A 180 -17.72 0.55 -13.14
CA ILE A 180 -16.75 1.57 -12.75
C ILE A 180 -17.45 2.94 -12.60
N LEU A 181 -18.37 3.29 -13.50
CA LEU A 181 -19.13 4.55 -13.42
C LEU A 181 -20.13 4.57 -12.27
N ASP A 182 -20.83 3.45 -12.00
CA ASP A 182 -21.69 3.30 -10.83
C ASP A 182 -20.90 3.44 -9.52
N TYR A 183 -19.69 2.88 -9.48
CA TYR A 183 -18.75 3.16 -8.40
C TYR A 183 -18.28 4.61 -8.40
N ARG A 184 -18.09 5.30 -9.52
CA ARG A 184 -17.76 6.73 -9.47
C ARG A 184 -18.86 7.54 -8.77
N GLU A 185 -20.12 7.20 -9.06
CA GLU A 185 -21.31 7.97 -8.65
C GLU A 185 -21.87 7.66 -7.25
N GLY A 186 -21.35 6.68 -6.52
CA GLY A 186 -21.91 6.33 -5.21
C GLY A 186 -22.80 5.09 -5.20
N ARG A 187 -23.21 4.59 -6.37
CA ARG A 187 -24.26 3.56 -6.51
C ARG A 187 -23.79 2.14 -6.16
N ARG A 188 -22.49 1.89 -6.28
CA ARG A 188 -21.85 0.59 -5.99
C ARG A 188 -20.64 0.74 -5.07
N SER A 189 -20.30 -0.36 -4.42
CA SER A 189 -19.06 -0.47 -3.64
C SER A 189 -17.83 -0.56 -4.55
N LEU A 190 -16.63 -0.27 -4.03
CA LEU A 190 -15.39 -0.48 -4.78
C LEU A 190 -15.13 -1.97 -5.10
N ALA A 191 -15.60 -2.86 -4.22
CA ALA A 191 -15.38 -4.29 -4.32
C ALA A 191 -15.98 -4.88 -5.62
N GLU A 192 -17.10 -4.36 -6.09
CA GLU A 192 -17.78 -4.86 -7.29
C GLU A 192 -16.96 -4.72 -8.58
N PRO A 193 -16.52 -3.51 -9.01
CA PRO A 193 -15.67 -3.40 -10.19
C PRO A 193 -14.31 -4.08 -10.01
N VAL A 194 -13.77 -4.16 -8.78
CA VAL A 194 -12.53 -4.91 -8.51
C VAL A 194 -12.72 -6.41 -8.75
N ALA A 195 -13.81 -6.99 -8.24
CA ALA A 195 -14.13 -8.40 -8.44
C ALA A 195 -14.33 -8.73 -9.92
N LEU A 196 -15.01 -7.85 -10.68
CA LEU A 196 -15.19 -8.05 -12.12
C LEU A 196 -13.86 -7.99 -12.89
N ILE A 197 -12.95 -7.09 -12.52
CA ILE A 197 -11.58 -7.06 -13.08
C ILE A 197 -10.83 -8.34 -12.76
N GLN A 198 -10.91 -8.84 -11.52
CA GLN A 198 -10.28 -10.11 -11.13
C GLN A 198 -10.85 -11.30 -11.91
N GLN A 199 -12.16 -11.34 -12.13
CA GLN A 199 -12.81 -12.36 -12.95
C GLN A 199 -12.29 -12.33 -14.39
N TYR A 200 -12.22 -11.15 -15.02
CA TYR A 200 -11.69 -11.04 -16.38
C TYR A 200 -10.20 -11.34 -16.45
N LEU A 201 -9.42 -11.01 -15.43
CA LEU A 201 -8.02 -11.39 -15.34
C LEU A 201 -7.83 -12.91 -15.28
N ALA A 202 -8.72 -13.63 -14.59
CA ALA A 202 -8.68 -15.09 -14.56
C ALA A 202 -8.99 -15.71 -15.94
N LEU A 203 -9.93 -15.14 -16.69
CA LEU A 203 -10.31 -15.59 -18.03
C LEU A 203 -9.32 -15.14 -19.12
N SER A 204 -8.63 -14.04 -18.90
CA SER A 204 -7.72 -13.41 -19.85
C SER A 204 -6.48 -12.92 -19.12
N PRO A 205 -5.55 -13.84 -18.75
CA PRO A 205 -4.38 -13.52 -17.97
C PRO A 205 -3.54 -12.39 -18.56
N ASP A 206 -3.01 -11.57 -17.67
CA ASP A 206 -2.07 -10.50 -17.99
C ASP A 206 -1.03 -10.46 -16.88
N GLU A 207 0.22 -10.78 -17.20
CA GLU A 207 1.30 -10.91 -16.21
C GLU A 207 1.53 -9.61 -15.44
N TYR A 208 1.41 -8.47 -16.12
CA TYR A 208 1.59 -7.18 -15.49
C TYR A 208 0.47 -6.90 -14.49
N LEU A 209 -0.78 -7.13 -14.89
CA LEU A 209 -1.94 -6.86 -14.05
C LEU A 209 -2.04 -7.82 -12.86
N ALA A 210 -1.69 -9.10 -13.04
CA ALA A 210 -1.66 -10.12 -11.98
C ALA A 210 -0.68 -9.79 -10.84
N GLN A 211 0.36 -9.03 -11.12
CA GLN A 211 1.35 -8.61 -10.12
C GLN A 211 0.93 -7.34 -9.34
N GLN A 212 -0.17 -6.69 -9.70
CA GLN A 212 -0.54 -5.40 -9.12
C GLN A 212 -1.08 -5.56 -7.70
N ARG A 213 -0.43 -4.91 -6.73
CA ARG A 213 -0.85 -4.91 -5.32
C ARG A 213 -2.25 -4.36 -5.08
N TYR A 214 -2.77 -3.55 -6.01
CA TYR A 214 -4.14 -3.05 -5.98
C TYR A 214 -5.17 -4.18 -6.01
N LEU A 215 -4.94 -5.23 -6.81
CA LEU A 215 -5.86 -6.35 -7.00
C LEU A 215 -5.60 -7.51 -6.03
N GLN A 216 -4.51 -7.45 -5.26
CA GLN A 216 -4.16 -8.48 -4.31
C GLN A 216 -4.83 -8.22 -2.96
N PRO A 217 -5.34 -9.28 -2.29
CA PRO A 217 -5.87 -9.14 -0.94
C PRO A 217 -4.75 -8.73 0.03
N LEU A 218 -5.14 -8.15 1.16
CA LEU A 218 -4.24 -8.02 2.30
C LEU A 218 -3.85 -9.43 2.80
N PRO A 219 -2.61 -9.62 3.30
CA PRO A 219 -2.26 -10.80 4.07
C PRO A 219 -3.27 -11.03 5.19
N PRO A 220 -3.62 -12.28 5.54
CA PRO A 220 -4.69 -12.58 6.50
C PRO A 220 -4.60 -11.81 7.81
N ALA A 221 -3.39 -11.64 8.34
CA ALA A 221 -3.12 -10.91 9.57
C ALA A 221 -3.50 -9.41 9.48
N LEU A 222 -3.19 -8.77 8.36
CA LEU A 222 -3.57 -7.38 8.10
C LEU A 222 -5.05 -7.25 7.75
N ALA A 223 -5.63 -8.24 7.06
CA ALA A 223 -7.06 -8.28 6.79
C ALA A 223 -7.86 -8.34 8.10
N GLN A 224 -7.49 -9.22 9.02
CA GLN A 224 -8.07 -9.31 10.37
C GLN A 224 -7.93 -8.00 11.13
N LEU A 225 -6.73 -7.39 11.09
CA LEU A 225 -6.44 -6.12 11.77
C LEU A 225 -7.31 -4.96 11.22
N SER A 226 -7.57 -4.93 9.91
CA SER A 226 -8.44 -3.94 9.27
C SER A 226 -9.94 -4.10 9.55
N GLY A 227 -10.33 -5.08 10.38
CA GLY A 227 -11.73 -5.42 10.66
C GLY A 227 -12.36 -6.33 9.59
N GLY A 228 -11.59 -6.81 8.61
CA GLY A 228 -12.01 -7.82 7.67
C GLY A 228 -12.16 -9.17 8.38
N ARG A 229 -13.37 -9.76 8.35
CA ARG A 229 -13.50 -11.18 8.72
C ARG A 229 -12.80 -12.04 7.65
N PRO A 230 -12.10 -13.11 8.05
CA PRO A 230 -11.49 -14.05 7.10
C PRO A 230 -12.51 -14.69 6.17
#